data_AF-A0A973KUK6-F1
#
_entry.id   AF-A0A973KUK6-F1
#
_cell.length_a   1.000
_cell.length_b   1.000
_cell.length_c   1.000
_cell.angle_alpha   90.00
_cell.angle_beta   90.00
_cell.angle_gamma   90.00
#
_symmetry.space_group_name_H-M   'P 1'
#
loop_
_entity.id
_entity.type
_entity.pdbx_description
1 polymer ?
#
loop_
_entity_poly.entity_id
_entity_poly.type
_entity_poly.pdbx_seq_one_letter_code
_entity_poly.pdbx_strand_id
1 'polypeptide(L)'
;MTESVPVRCPSCRREQSFTPPTYPCSCGAPLTLPVVRDGAPQKIEHRTWEDTWVAANCAMCGRQGHWPQPEFGCACGALVRVPVAPAPDPAERAPATA
;
A
#
# COMPACT_ATOMS: atom_id res chain seq x y z
N MET A 1 -5.14 6.56 -17.87
CA MET A 1 -5.91 7.40 -16.93
C MET A 1 -5.54 6.93 -15.54
N THR A 2 -5.05 7.82 -14.68
CA THR A 2 -4.64 7.44 -13.33
C THR A 2 -5.87 7.36 -12.45
N GLU A 3 -6.24 6.17 -12.00
CA GLU A 3 -7.40 5.98 -11.15
C GLU A 3 -7.09 6.49 -9.74
N SER A 4 -7.63 7.65 -9.39
CA SER A 4 -7.58 8.17 -8.03
C SER A 4 -8.54 7.38 -7.15
N VAL A 5 -8.06 6.96 -5.98
CA VAL A 5 -8.79 6.20 -4.99
C VAL A 5 -9.20 7.14 -3.86
N PRO A 6 -10.50 7.18 -3.47
CA PRO A 6 -10.90 7.91 -2.28
C PRO A 6 -10.36 7.21 -1.03
N VAL A 7 -9.68 7.96 -0.16
CA VAL A 7 -9.16 7.47 1.13
C VAL A 7 -9.67 8.38 2.23
N ARG A 8 -10.22 7.80 3.29
CA ARG A 8 -10.76 8.56 4.43
C ARG A 8 -9.71 8.74 5.51
N CYS A 9 -9.59 9.94 6.08
CA CYS A 9 -8.73 10.14 7.24
C CYS A 9 -9.38 9.51 8.49
N PRO A 10 -8.68 8.65 9.27
CA PRO A 10 -9.25 8.09 10.50
C PRO A 10 -9.48 9.15 11.59
N SER A 11 -8.76 10.28 11.57
CA SER A 11 -8.87 11.33 12.58
C SER A 11 -10.03 12.29 12.33
N CYS A 12 -10.14 12.85 11.11
CA CYS A 12 -11.16 13.85 10.77
C CYS A 12 -12.28 13.30 9.87
N ARG A 13 -12.20 12.02 9.48
CA ARG A 13 -13.17 11.30 8.63
C ARG A 13 -13.39 11.92 7.24
N ARG A 14 -12.53 12.86 6.84
CA ARG A 14 -12.57 13.52 5.53
C ARG A 14 -12.04 12.59 4.45
N GLU A 15 -12.75 12.52 3.33
CA GLU A 15 -12.35 11.76 2.15
C GLU A 15 -11.40 12.58 1.27
N GLN A 16 -10.31 11.97 0.83
CA GLN A 16 -9.24 12.60 0.05
C GLN A 16 -8.92 11.69 -1.15
N SER A 17 -8.79 12.27 -2.33
CA SER A 17 -8.37 11.53 -3.52
C SER A 17 -6.87 11.23 -3.48
N PHE A 18 -6.51 9.96 -3.36
CA PHE A 18 -5.13 9.49 -3.39
C PHE A 18 -4.83 8.82 -4.73
N THR A 19 -3.72 9.21 -5.34
CA THR A 19 -3.26 8.64 -6.60
C THR A 19 -2.14 7.65 -6.30
N PRO A 20 -2.35 6.34 -6.54
CA PRO A 20 -1.34 5.34 -6.23
C PRO A 20 -0.07 5.55 -7.09
N PRO A 21 1.12 5.56 -6.46
CA PRO A 21 2.37 5.67 -7.19
C PRO A 21 2.57 4.42 -8.06
N THR A 22 3.18 4.63 -9.21
CA THR A 22 3.56 3.56 -10.14
C THR A 22 5.07 3.44 -10.15
N TYR A 23 5.57 2.24 -9.88
CA TYR A 23 7.00 1.95 -9.83
C TYR A 23 7.42 1.02 -10.96
N PRO A 24 8.63 1.19 -11.51
CA PRO A 24 9.16 0.27 -12.52
C PRO A 24 9.56 -1.05 -11.84
N CYS A 25 8.91 -2.15 -12.21
CA CYS A 25 9.33 -3.48 -11.79
C CYS A 25 10.63 -3.89 -12.49
N SER A 26 11.40 -4.82 -11.92
CA SER A 26 12.62 -5.36 -12.54
C SER A 26 12.38 -6.02 -13.91
N CYS A 27 11.16 -6.43 -14.22
CA CYS A 27 10.78 -6.93 -15.55
C CYS A 27 10.50 -5.81 -16.58
N GLY A 28 10.55 -4.53 -16.18
CA GLY A 28 10.23 -3.37 -17.01
C GLY A 28 8.75 -2.98 -17.02
N ALA A 29 7.87 -3.76 -16.39
CA ALA A 29 6.45 -3.42 -16.31
C ALA A 29 6.17 -2.33 -15.26
N PRO A 30 5.25 -1.39 -15.53
CA PRO A 30 4.76 -0.47 -14.51
C PRO A 30 3.91 -1.22 -13.48
N LEU A 31 4.30 -1.13 -12.21
CA LEU A 31 3.59 -1.71 -11.08
C LEU A 31 2.94 -0.59 -10.28
N THR A 32 1.61 -0.51 -10.33
CA THR A 32 0.81 0.37 -9.48
C THR A 32 0.42 -0.37 -8.22
N LEU A 33 0.65 0.24 -7.05
CA LEU A 33 0.32 -0.40 -5.79
C LEU A 33 -1.21 -0.61 -5.65
N PRO A 34 -1.67 -1.83 -5.30
CA PRO A 34 -3.09 -2.14 -5.21
C PRO A 34 -3.69 -1.53 -3.93
N VAL A 35 -4.15 -0.29 -4.03
CA VAL A 35 -4.81 0.41 -2.92
C VAL A 35 -6.22 -0.15 -2.71
N VAL A 36 -6.54 -0.51 -1.46
CA VAL A 36 -7.84 -1.05 -1.07
C VAL A 36 -8.78 0.10 -0.73
N ARG A 37 -9.81 0.32 -1.55
CA ARG A 37 -10.79 1.41 -1.35
C ARG A 37 -11.56 1.28 -0.02
N ASP A 38 -11.93 0.07 0.36
CA ASP A 38 -12.64 -0.24 1.62
C ASP A 38 -11.69 -0.64 2.76
N GLY A 39 -10.37 -0.54 2.55
CA GLY A 39 -9.40 -0.85 3.58
C GLY A 39 -9.49 0.16 4.72
N ALA A 40 -9.21 -0.27 5.95
CA ALA A 40 -9.15 0.63 7.09
C ALA A 40 -7.84 1.45 7.03
N PRO A 41 -7.89 2.76 6.75
CA PRO A 41 -6.70 3.60 6.74
C PRO A 41 -6.22 3.80 8.18
N GLN A 42 -4.91 3.68 8.39
CA GLN A 42 -4.34 3.79 9.72
C GLN A 42 -3.63 5.12 9.91
N LYS A 43 -3.79 5.71 11.09
CA LYS A 43 -3.02 6.90 11.49
C LYS A 43 -1.62 6.44 11.85
N ILE A 44 -0.62 7.04 11.22
CA ILE A 44 0.77 6.78 11.55
C ILE A 44 1.12 7.63 12.77
N GLU A 45 1.19 6.99 13.94
CA GLU A 45 1.68 7.63 15.17
C GLU A 45 3.17 7.35 15.38
N HIS A 46 3.62 6.16 15.02
CA HIS A 46 5.02 5.76 15.06
C HIS A 46 5.41 5.10 13.74
N ARG A 47 6.38 5.67 13.03
CA ARG A 47 6.88 5.13 11.77
C ARG A 47 8.06 4.21 12.06
N THR A 48 7.85 2.91 12.02
CA THR A 48 8.95 1.94 12.03
C THR A 48 9.46 1.73 10.61
N TRP A 49 10.69 1.22 10.48
CA TRP A 49 11.27 0.95 9.17
C TRP A 49 10.47 -0.11 8.41
N GLU A 50 10.04 -1.18 9.07
CA GLU A 50 9.22 -2.22 8.43
C GLU A 50 7.91 -1.65 7.86
N ASP A 51 7.34 -0.67 8.57
CA ASP A 51 6.06 -0.08 8.23
C ASP A 51 6.14 1.04 7.16
N THR A 52 7.33 1.20 6.59
CA THR A 52 7.57 1.99 5.37
C THR A 52 7.59 1.14 4.11
N TRP A 53 7.47 -0.18 4.22
CA TRP A 53 7.51 -1.09 3.08
C TRP A 53 6.27 -1.98 3.04
N VAL A 54 5.76 -2.20 1.82
CA VAL A 54 4.68 -3.15 1.55
C VAL A 54 5.11 -4.15 0.49
N ALA A 55 4.78 -5.42 0.72
CA ALA A 55 4.91 -6.45 -0.28
C ALA A 55 3.79 -6.30 -1.31
N ALA A 56 4.12 -6.16 -2.59
CA ALA A 56 3.14 -6.18 -3.66
C ALA A 56 3.63 -7.04 -4.83
N ASN A 57 2.69 -7.75 -5.46
CA ASN A 57 2.96 -8.60 -6.61
C ASN A 57 2.86 -7.81 -7.91
N CYS A 58 3.79 -8.03 -8.82
CA CYS A 58 3.66 -7.52 -10.18
C CYS A 58 2.53 -8.23 -10.91
N ALA A 59 1.56 -7.49 -11.46
CA ALA A 59 0.48 -8.08 -12.26
C ALA A 59 0.98 -8.74 -13.56
N MET A 60 2.17 -8.36 -14.05
CA MET A 60 2.75 -8.91 -15.29
C MET A 60 3.61 -10.16 -15.04
N CYS A 61 4.55 -10.11 -14.09
CA CYS A 61 5.48 -11.23 -13.84
C CYS A 61 5.14 -12.05 -12.59
N GLY A 62 4.15 -11.63 -11.78
CA GLY A 62 3.74 -12.31 -10.55
C GLY A 62 4.76 -12.23 -9.40
N ARG A 63 5.90 -11.56 -9.58
CA ARG A 63 6.96 -11.48 -8.56
C ARG A 63 6.56 -10.54 -7.42
N GLN A 64 6.74 -11.01 -6.19
CA GLN A 64 6.63 -10.19 -4.99
C GLN A 64 7.86 -9.27 -4.87
N GLY A 65 7.61 -7.98 -4.68
CA GLY A 65 8.64 -6.99 -4.36
C GLY A 65 8.23 -6.14 -3.17
N HIS A 66 9.22 -5.57 -2.48
CA HIS A 66 8.99 -4.57 -1.44
C HIS A 66 8.99 -3.18 -2.05
N TRP A 67 7.92 -2.44 -1.82
CA TRP A 67 7.72 -1.10 -2.34
C TRP A 67 7.44 -0.13 -1.19
N PRO A 68 7.79 1.15 -1.34
CA PRO A 68 7.50 2.12 -0.30
C PRO A 68 5.98 2.22 -0.06
N GLN A 69 5.58 2.10 1.20
CA GLN A 69 4.20 2.21 1.62
C GLN A 69 3.66 3.61 1.28
N PRO A 70 2.50 3.72 0.62
CA PRO A 70 1.89 5.02 0.32
C PRO A 70 1.36 5.68 1.60
N GLU A 71 1.82 6.90 1.84
CA GLU A 71 1.50 7.73 3.00
C GLU A 71 1.01 9.09 2.50
N PHE A 72 -0.01 9.68 3.13
CA PHE A 72 -0.43 11.05 2.85
C PHE A 72 -0.67 11.85 4.13
N GLY A 73 -0.28 13.13 4.10
CA GLY A 73 -0.63 14.10 5.13
C GLY A 73 -2.04 14.62 4.89
N CYS A 74 -2.92 14.49 5.88
CA CYS A 74 -4.21 15.16 5.85
C CYS A 74 -4.07 16.61 6.33
N ALA A 75 -4.91 17.52 5.83
CA ALA A 75 -4.92 18.93 6.24
C ALA A 75 -5.20 19.16 7.74
N CYS A 76 -5.68 18.14 8.46
CA CYS A 76 -5.82 18.18 9.92
C CYS A 76 -4.50 17.96 10.68
N GLY A 77 -3.39 17.67 9.99
CA GLY A 77 -2.09 17.37 10.59
C GLY A 77 -1.84 15.89 10.89
N ALA A 78 -2.80 15.01 10.62
CA ALA A 78 -2.60 13.56 10.76
C ALA A 78 -1.90 12.97 9.54
N LEU A 79 -0.87 12.15 9.76
CA LEU A 79 -0.26 11.31 8.73
C LEU A 79 -1.07 10.02 8.62
N VAL A 80 -1.54 9.70 7.43
CA VAL A 80 -2.42 8.54 7.18
C VAL A 80 -1.73 7.59 6.22
N ARG A 81 -1.67 6.33 6.62
CA ARG A 81 -1.26 5.23 5.76
C ARG A 81 -2.41 4.81 4.86
N VAL A 82 -2.16 4.79 3.56
CA VAL A 82 -3.12 4.28 2.59
C VAL A 82 -3.12 2.75 2.67
N PRO A 83 -4.28 2.10 2.85
CA PRO A 83 -4.35 0.65 2.88
C PRO A 83 -4.02 0.08 1.50
N VAL A 84 -2.98 -0.74 1.42
CA VAL A 84 -2.58 -1.48 0.21
C VAL A 84 -2.82 -2.94 0.49
N ALA A 85 -3.32 -3.69 -0.48
CA ALA A 85 -3.45 -5.14 -0.35
C ALA A 85 -2.04 -5.74 -0.38
N PRO A 86 -1.52 -6.27 0.74
CA PRO A 86 -0.22 -6.91 0.71
C PRO A 86 -0.31 -8.18 -0.15
N ALA A 87 0.77 -8.46 -0.86
CA ALA A 87 0.99 -9.79 -1.39
C ALA A 87 1.03 -10.78 -0.22
N PRO A 88 0.38 -11.96 -0.32
CA PRO A 88 0.51 -12.98 0.71
C PRO A 88 1.98 -13.38 0.83
N ASP A 89 2.53 -13.28 2.04
CA ASP A 89 3.92 -13.63 2.31
C ASP A 89 4.20 -15.08 1.87
N PRO A 90 5.28 -15.34 1.12
CA PRO A 90 5.63 -16.70 0.72
C PRO A 90 5.96 -17.58 1.94
N ALA A 91 6.32 -16.98 3.08
CA ALA A 91 6.54 -17.66 4.35
C ALA A 91 5.25 -18.25 4.95
N GLU A 92 4.10 -17.58 4.78
CA GLU A 92 2.79 -18.11 5.19
C GLU A 92 2.33 -19.27 4.29
N ARG A 93 2.93 -19.38 3.10
CA ARG A 93 2.61 -20.39 2.08
C ARG A 93 3.42 -21.68 2.18
N ALA A 94 4.41 -21.74 3.07
CA ALA A 94 5.08 -23.00 3.37
C ALA A 94 4.14 -23.82 4.26
N PRO A 95 3.57 -24.95 3.80
CA PRO A 95 2.97 -25.88 4.74
C PRO A 95 4.07 -26.31 5.71
N ALA A 96 3.78 -26.22 7.01
CA ALA A 96 4.58 -26.88 8.02
C ALA A 96 4.53 -28.39 7.71
N THR A 97 5.52 -28.89 6.96
CA THR A 97 5.71 -30.31 6.76
C THR A 97 6.24 -30.88 8.07
N ALA A 98 5.35 -31.59 8.79
CA ALA A 98 5.68 -32.43 9.93
C ALA A 98 6.12 -33.82 9.45
#